data_AF-A0A7V6MWJ0-F1
#
_entry.id   AF-A0A7V6MWJ0-F1
#
_cell.length_a   1.000
_cell.length_b   1.000
_cell.length_c   1.000
_cell.angle_alpha   90.00
_cell.angle_beta   90.00
_cell.angle_gamma   90.00
#
_symmetry.space_group_name_H-M   'P 1'
#
loop_
_entity.id
_entity.type
_entity.pdbx_description
1 polymer ?
#
loop_
_entity_poly.entity_id
_entity_poly.type
_entity_poly.pdbx_seq_one_letter_code
_entity_poly.pdbx_strand_id
1 'polypeptide(L)'
;MKGTNNEKAIKVILEHEILPLLPLHIAELIKKVSISFLSHLEEIRMRPTKPLMLVASDQDFMLAPDGEITKDYRKAYILTKDDICKTFHFISQCSVYSFEEEMKNGYITISGGHRIGFSGHALLENENIKTIKHISSLNIRIAREIIGTADRVLPFIIDSGKLLNVLIISPPKAGKTTLLRDLVRQLSSGVDRLGIKGLNIGLIDERSEIACCYEGIPQNDVGIRTDILDGCPKAKGIMLLLRSMSPDIIATDEIGRNEDVTAIEEAINAGVTIITTVHGLDFDDIRKRPTIRKLINRGLFDRYIILGTSSGVGSVEAILESKSLKNLIEKGSDEIKCG
;
A
#
# COMPACT_ATOMS: atom_id res chain seq x y z
N MET A 1 21.89 -10.91 7.25
CA MET A 1 20.83 -11.79 6.72
C MET A 1 19.64 -11.05 6.06
N LYS A 2 19.55 -9.71 6.06
CA LYS A 2 18.46 -8.96 5.38
C LYS A 2 18.60 -8.83 3.84
N GLY A 3 19.82 -8.92 3.29
CA GLY A 3 20.06 -8.70 1.85
C GLY A 3 19.53 -9.80 0.91
N THR A 4 19.69 -11.07 1.29
CA THR A 4 19.41 -12.22 0.39
C THR A 4 17.92 -12.47 0.12
N ASN A 5 17.03 -12.11 1.04
CA ASN A 5 15.58 -12.24 0.81
C ASN A 5 15.05 -11.14 -0.11
N ASN A 6 15.55 -9.92 0.03
CA ASN A 6 15.11 -8.78 -0.78
C ASN A 6 15.60 -8.92 -2.24
N GLU A 7 16.80 -9.46 -2.43
CA GLU A 7 17.36 -9.75 -3.76
C GLU A 7 16.59 -10.84 -4.52
N LYS A 8 16.11 -11.88 -3.85
CA LYS A 8 15.26 -12.90 -4.49
C LYS A 8 13.88 -12.35 -4.84
N ALA A 9 13.28 -11.56 -3.96
CA ALA A 9 11.98 -10.96 -4.19
C ALA A 9 11.99 -10.01 -5.40
N ILE A 10 12.97 -9.09 -5.48
CA ILE A 10 13.03 -8.14 -6.59
C ILE A 10 13.29 -8.81 -7.95
N LYS A 11 14.04 -9.93 -7.96
CA LYS A 11 14.28 -10.68 -9.19
C LYS A 11 12.97 -11.25 -9.75
N VAL A 12 12.15 -11.85 -8.87
CA VAL A 12 10.83 -12.40 -9.24
C VAL A 12 9.92 -11.30 -9.77
N ILE A 13 9.83 -10.18 -9.04
CA ILE A 13 9.06 -9.00 -9.45
C ILE A 13 9.48 -8.54 -10.86
N LEU A 14 10.78 -8.33 -11.08
CA LEU A 14 11.26 -7.88 -12.37
C LEU A 14 10.97 -8.91 -13.49
N GLU A 15 11.27 -10.18 -13.27
CA GLU A 15 11.13 -11.23 -14.29
C GLU A 15 9.68 -11.49 -14.70
N HIS A 16 8.73 -11.43 -13.76
CA HIS A 16 7.34 -11.80 -13.99
C HIS A 16 6.40 -10.62 -14.21
N GLU A 17 6.68 -9.45 -13.62
CA GLU A 17 5.72 -8.33 -13.58
C GLU A 17 6.19 -7.12 -14.41
N ILE A 18 7.49 -6.78 -14.39
CA ILE A 18 8.01 -5.57 -15.04
C ILE A 18 8.62 -5.81 -16.42
N LEU A 19 9.59 -6.72 -16.52
CA LEU A 19 10.33 -6.96 -17.76
C LEU A 19 9.46 -7.45 -18.92
N PRO A 20 8.39 -8.25 -18.72
CA PRO A 20 7.46 -8.62 -19.79
C PRO A 20 6.76 -7.43 -20.45
N LEU A 21 6.69 -6.27 -19.78
CA LEU A 21 6.07 -5.05 -20.32
C LEU A 21 7.02 -4.22 -21.18
N LEU A 22 8.31 -4.56 -21.21
CA LEU A 22 9.34 -3.81 -21.90
C LEU A 22 9.73 -4.50 -23.22
N PRO A 23 10.12 -3.74 -24.26
CA PRO A 23 10.80 -4.27 -25.42
C PRO A 23 11.99 -5.15 -25.03
N LEU A 24 12.20 -6.25 -25.77
CA LEU A 24 13.19 -7.27 -25.45
C LEU A 24 14.58 -6.69 -25.17
N HIS A 25 15.06 -5.75 -26.00
CA HIS A 25 16.38 -5.16 -25.83
C HIS A 25 16.50 -4.32 -24.54
N ILE A 26 15.43 -3.65 -24.11
CA ILE A 26 15.40 -2.90 -22.84
C ILE A 26 15.39 -3.89 -21.68
N ALA A 27 14.57 -4.94 -21.77
CA ALA A 27 14.51 -5.97 -20.75
C ALA A 27 15.88 -6.65 -20.56
N GLU A 28 16.58 -6.94 -21.66
CA GLU A 28 17.94 -7.49 -21.64
C GLU A 28 18.98 -6.54 -21.02
N LEU A 29 18.89 -5.23 -21.28
CA LEU A 29 19.75 -4.25 -20.64
C LEU A 29 19.56 -4.25 -19.12
N ILE A 30 18.31 -4.24 -18.64
CA ILE A 30 18.00 -4.26 -17.20
C ILE A 30 18.45 -5.57 -16.55
N LYS A 31 18.32 -6.71 -17.24
CA LYS A 31 18.77 -8.03 -16.73
C LYS A 31 20.27 -8.11 -16.46
N LYS A 32 21.09 -7.27 -17.10
CA LYS A 32 22.55 -7.22 -16.88
C LYS A 32 22.94 -6.43 -15.63
N VAL A 33 22.01 -5.65 -15.08
CA VAL A 33 22.26 -4.83 -13.89
C VAL A 33 22.41 -5.73 -12.66
N SER A 34 23.37 -5.41 -11.79
CA SER A 34 23.60 -6.17 -10.56
C SER A 34 22.36 -6.23 -9.68
N ILE A 35 22.07 -7.41 -9.11
CA ILE A 35 20.91 -7.60 -8.23
C ILE A 35 20.93 -6.70 -6.99
N SER A 36 22.12 -6.40 -6.47
CA SER A 36 22.32 -5.48 -5.34
C SER A 36 21.79 -4.08 -5.66
N PHE A 37 22.02 -3.58 -6.87
CA PHE A 37 21.44 -2.31 -7.32
C PHE A 37 19.93 -2.42 -7.52
N LEU A 38 19.47 -3.47 -8.22
CA LEU A 38 18.04 -3.67 -8.49
C LEU A 38 17.22 -3.77 -7.20
N SER A 39 17.78 -4.36 -6.14
CA SER A 39 17.16 -4.42 -4.81
C SER A 39 16.89 -3.06 -4.18
N HIS A 40 17.36 -1.96 -4.76
CA HIS A 40 17.08 -0.57 -4.37
C HIS A 40 16.37 0.24 -5.47
N LEU A 41 16.03 -0.38 -6.60
CA LEU A 41 15.31 0.25 -7.70
C LEU A 41 13.87 0.62 -7.28
N GLU A 42 13.52 1.88 -7.46
CA GLU A 42 12.22 2.46 -7.13
C GLU A 42 11.43 2.81 -8.40
N GLU A 43 12.12 3.35 -9.41
CA GLU A 43 11.46 3.79 -10.65
C GLU A 43 12.29 3.49 -11.91
N ILE A 44 11.58 3.17 -13.00
CA ILE A 44 12.14 3.12 -14.36
C ILE A 44 11.46 4.21 -15.18
N ARG A 45 12.22 5.21 -15.60
CA ARG A 45 11.74 6.39 -16.32
C ARG A 45 12.13 6.30 -17.78
N MET A 46 11.13 6.40 -18.65
CA MET A 46 11.29 6.28 -20.09
C MET A 46 10.78 7.53 -20.79
N ARG A 47 11.68 8.23 -21.49
CA ARG A 47 11.38 9.43 -22.27
C ARG A 47 12.06 9.33 -23.63
N PRO A 48 11.38 9.65 -24.74
CA PRO A 48 11.93 9.53 -26.08
C PRO A 48 13.08 10.50 -26.22
N THR A 49 14.13 10.09 -26.93
CA THR A 49 15.37 10.85 -27.15
C THR A 49 16.15 11.19 -25.86
N LYS A 50 15.84 10.52 -24.75
CA LYS A 50 16.52 10.68 -23.46
C LYS A 50 17.05 9.33 -22.97
N PRO A 51 18.02 9.33 -22.05
CA PRO A 51 18.49 8.12 -21.41
C PRO A 51 17.38 7.29 -20.77
N LEU A 52 17.53 5.96 -20.82
CA LEU A 52 16.82 5.07 -19.91
C LEU A 52 17.31 5.33 -18.49
N MET A 53 16.41 5.78 -17.62
CA MET A 53 16.75 6.24 -16.27
C MET A 53 16.20 5.28 -15.22
N LEU A 54 17.05 4.93 -14.27
CA LEU A 54 16.76 4.09 -13.11
C LEU A 54 16.89 4.96 -11.85
N VAL A 55 15.81 5.10 -11.08
CA VAL A 55 15.83 5.80 -9.80
C VAL A 55 16.00 4.77 -8.70
N ALA A 56 17.05 4.91 -7.90
CA ALA A 56 17.33 4.02 -6.77
C ALA A 56 17.87 4.82 -5.59
N SER A 57 17.30 4.64 -4.40
CA SER A 57 17.72 5.36 -3.18
C SER A 57 17.73 6.89 -3.37
N ASP A 58 16.64 7.42 -3.93
CA ASP A 58 16.48 8.86 -4.27
C ASP A 58 17.55 9.44 -5.21
N GLN A 59 18.28 8.61 -5.96
CA GLN A 59 19.27 9.05 -6.94
C GLN A 59 18.95 8.57 -8.35
N ASP A 60 19.22 9.45 -9.32
CA ASP A 60 19.07 9.15 -10.73
C ASP A 60 20.33 8.46 -11.28
N PHE A 61 20.12 7.31 -11.92
CA PHE A 61 21.11 6.56 -12.67
C PHE A 61 20.63 6.33 -14.11
N MET A 62 21.55 5.99 -15.00
CA MET A 62 21.27 5.63 -16.38
C MET A 62 21.94 4.30 -16.71
N LEU A 63 21.47 3.62 -17.76
CA LEU A 63 22.15 2.45 -18.30
C LEU A 63 22.97 2.82 -19.52
N ALA A 64 24.18 2.29 -19.63
CA ALA A 64 24.97 2.30 -20.85
C ALA A 64 24.51 1.17 -21.79
N PRO A 65 24.84 1.22 -23.11
CA PRO A 65 24.44 0.19 -24.08
C PRO A 65 24.93 -1.23 -23.79
N ASP A 66 25.97 -1.37 -22.97
CA ASP A 66 26.49 -2.66 -22.49
C ASP A 66 25.70 -3.21 -21.28
N GLY A 67 24.88 -2.39 -20.63
CA GLY A 67 24.11 -2.72 -19.43
C GLY A 67 24.74 -2.21 -18.13
N GLU A 68 25.88 -1.51 -18.18
CA GLU A 68 26.50 -0.92 -17.00
C GLU A 68 25.74 0.32 -16.52
N ILE A 69 25.81 0.58 -15.22
CA ILE A 69 25.21 1.77 -14.60
C ILE A 69 26.16 2.95 -14.82
N THR A 70 25.62 4.07 -15.28
CA THR A 70 26.37 5.31 -15.49
C THR A 70 25.59 6.53 -14.99
N LYS A 71 26.33 7.54 -14.52
CA LYS A 71 25.81 8.90 -14.30
C LYS A 71 26.21 9.87 -15.42
N ASP A 72 27.05 9.42 -16.36
CA ASP A 72 27.44 10.20 -17.52
C ASP A 72 26.41 10.03 -18.64
N TYR A 73 25.66 11.10 -18.90
CA TYR A 73 24.65 11.19 -19.96
C TYR A 73 25.19 10.78 -21.34
N ARG A 74 26.47 11.06 -21.64
CA ARG A 74 27.08 10.79 -22.95
C ARG A 74 27.31 9.31 -23.21
N LYS A 75 27.36 8.50 -22.15
CA LYS A 75 27.55 7.05 -22.22
C LYS A 75 26.22 6.29 -22.13
N ALA A 76 25.12 6.98 -21.90
CA ALA A 76 23.84 6.34 -21.65
C ALA A 76 23.16 5.85 -22.93
N TYR A 77 22.43 4.75 -22.81
CA TYR A 77 21.52 4.23 -23.80
C TYR A 77 20.33 5.20 -23.96
N ILE A 78 20.17 5.72 -25.17
CA ILE A 78 19.12 6.69 -25.50
C ILE A 78 17.89 5.95 -26.03
N LEU A 79 16.76 6.17 -25.38
CA LEU A 79 15.47 5.62 -25.78
C LEU A 79 14.96 6.25 -27.06
N THR A 80 14.40 5.42 -27.92
CA THR A 80 13.70 5.82 -29.13
C THR A 80 12.22 6.06 -28.85
N LYS A 81 11.52 6.70 -29.80
CA LYS A 81 10.05 6.81 -29.73
C LYS A 81 9.37 5.44 -29.82
N ASP A 82 9.94 4.54 -30.61
CA ASP A 82 9.42 3.18 -30.80
C ASP A 82 9.46 2.37 -29.49
N ASP A 83 10.50 2.54 -28.68
CA ASP A 83 10.58 1.93 -27.35
C ASP A 83 9.39 2.30 -26.47
N ILE A 84 9.04 3.59 -26.43
CA ILE A 84 7.91 4.09 -25.65
C ILE A 84 6.60 3.53 -26.19
N CYS A 85 6.40 3.56 -27.52
CA CYS A 85 5.20 3.08 -28.15
C CYS A 85 4.98 1.57 -27.92
N LYS A 86 6.04 0.75 -28.06
CA LYS A 86 5.97 -0.69 -27.82
C LYS A 86 5.72 -1.02 -26.35
N THR A 87 6.42 -0.33 -25.44
CA THR A 87 6.20 -0.49 -23.99
C THR A 87 4.74 -0.18 -23.64
N PHE A 88 4.23 0.97 -24.09
CA PHE A 88 2.84 1.35 -23.84
C PHE A 88 1.84 0.37 -24.47
N HIS A 89 2.14 -0.16 -25.65
CA HIS A 89 1.31 -1.18 -26.29
C HIS A 89 1.20 -2.44 -25.44
N PHE A 90 2.32 -2.98 -24.93
CA PHE A 90 2.30 -4.14 -24.05
C PHE A 90 1.49 -3.89 -22.78
N ILE A 91 1.66 -2.72 -22.15
CA ILE A 91 0.89 -2.33 -20.96
C ILE A 91 -0.61 -2.25 -21.27
N SER A 92 -0.99 -1.65 -22.39
CA SER A 92 -2.40 -1.49 -22.78
C SER A 92 -3.12 -2.80 -23.05
N GLN A 93 -2.39 -3.86 -23.44
CA GLN A 93 -2.98 -5.19 -23.65
C GLN A 93 -3.35 -5.88 -22.34
N CYS A 94 -2.70 -5.51 -21.23
CA CYS A 94 -3.01 -6.07 -19.93
C CYS A 94 -4.30 -5.45 -19.33
N SER A 95 -4.59 -4.18 -19.60
CA SER A 95 -5.67 -3.42 -18.94
C SER A 95 -6.97 -3.37 -19.76
N VAL A 96 -7.61 -4.52 -20.00
CA VAL A 96 -8.77 -4.60 -20.93
C VAL A 96 -10.05 -3.95 -20.38
N TYR A 97 -10.21 -3.85 -19.06
CA TYR A 97 -11.46 -3.43 -18.41
C TYR A 97 -11.47 -1.99 -17.85
N SER A 98 -10.32 -1.43 -17.45
CA SER A 98 -10.19 -0.12 -16.77
C SER A 98 -9.51 0.96 -17.64
N PHE A 99 -9.16 0.64 -18.89
CA PHE A 99 -8.32 1.50 -19.73
C PHE A 99 -8.82 2.94 -19.87
N GLU A 100 -10.13 3.17 -20.04
CA GLU A 100 -10.65 4.54 -20.18
C GLU A 100 -10.49 5.39 -18.91
N GLU A 101 -10.69 4.81 -17.73
CA GLU A 101 -10.51 5.52 -16.45
C GLU A 101 -9.03 5.76 -16.16
N GLU A 102 -8.18 4.76 -16.42
CA GLU A 102 -6.73 4.90 -16.29
C GLU A 102 -6.17 5.99 -17.20
N MET A 103 -6.68 6.10 -18.43
CA MET A 103 -6.34 7.16 -19.38
C MET A 103 -6.79 8.55 -18.92
N LYS A 104 -7.85 8.66 -18.12
CA LYS A 104 -8.24 9.92 -17.47
C LYS A 104 -7.34 10.24 -16.28
N ASN A 105 -6.98 9.23 -15.50
CA ASN A 105 -6.18 9.36 -14.28
C ASN A 105 -4.67 9.54 -14.55
N GLY A 106 -4.20 9.18 -15.76
CA GLY A 106 -2.80 9.33 -16.17
C GLY A 106 -1.86 8.26 -15.61
N TYR A 107 -2.39 7.15 -15.11
CA TYR A 107 -1.60 5.99 -14.70
C TYR A 107 -2.39 4.68 -14.86
N ILE A 108 -1.66 3.58 -15.04
CA ILE A 108 -2.16 2.20 -15.06
C ILE A 108 -1.57 1.47 -13.85
N THR A 109 -2.39 0.75 -13.10
CA THR A 109 -1.91 -0.21 -12.09
C THR A 109 -1.78 -1.57 -12.74
N ILE A 110 -0.64 -2.23 -12.57
CA ILE A 110 -0.37 -3.55 -13.14
C ILE A 110 -0.20 -4.59 -12.02
N SER A 111 -0.03 -5.85 -12.42
CA SER A 111 0.32 -6.92 -11.48
C SER A 111 1.56 -6.56 -10.64
N GLY A 112 1.57 -6.97 -9.37
CA GLY A 112 2.55 -6.56 -8.36
C GLY A 112 2.22 -5.22 -7.68
N GLY A 113 1.09 -4.58 -8.02
CA GLY A 113 0.65 -3.32 -7.43
C GLY A 113 1.49 -2.12 -7.89
N HIS A 114 2.29 -2.33 -8.93
CA HIS A 114 3.13 -1.31 -9.52
C HIS A 114 2.29 -0.31 -10.30
N ARG A 115 2.78 0.93 -10.38
CA ARG A 115 2.06 2.01 -11.08
C ARG A 115 2.88 2.50 -12.24
N ILE A 116 2.27 2.50 -13.42
CA ILE A 116 2.85 3.07 -14.62
C ILE A 116 2.16 4.40 -14.89
N GLY A 117 2.80 5.49 -14.48
CA GLY A 117 2.39 6.82 -14.87
C GLY A 117 2.77 7.09 -16.32
N PHE A 118 1.95 7.86 -17.03
CA PHE A 118 2.26 8.26 -18.40
C PHE A 118 1.88 9.71 -18.66
N SER A 119 2.56 10.32 -19.62
CA SER A 119 2.27 11.68 -20.07
C SER A 119 2.01 11.71 -21.56
N GLY A 120 1.21 12.68 -22.00
CA GLY A 120 0.92 12.90 -23.41
C GLY A 120 0.12 14.18 -23.60
N HIS A 121 -0.61 14.24 -24.71
CA HIS A 121 -1.52 15.32 -25.04
C HIS A 121 -2.90 15.09 -24.38
N ALA A 122 -3.21 15.84 -23.32
CA ALA A 122 -4.51 15.77 -22.65
C ALA A 122 -5.61 16.41 -23.53
N LEU A 123 -6.71 15.69 -23.73
CA LEU A 123 -7.93 16.23 -24.32
C LEU A 123 -8.92 16.52 -23.20
N LEU A 124 -9.47 17.73 -23.20
CA LEU A 124 -10.39 18.21 -22.18
C LEU A 124 -11.85 18.13 -22.64
N GLU A 125 -12.76 17.90 -21.70
CA GLU A 125 -14.21 18.00 -21.85
C GLU A 125 -14.79 18.61 -20.56
N ASN A 126 -15.49 19.74 -20.68
CA ASN A 126 -16.03 20.48 -19.52
C ASN A 126 -14.99 20.72 -18.42
N GLU A 127 -13.80 21.22 -18.80
CA GLU A 127 -12.64 21.49 -17.92
C GLU A 127 -12.02 20.25 -17.25
N ASN A 128 -12.53 19.05 -17.52
CA ASN A 128 -11.99 17.79 -17.01
C ASN A 128 -11.18 17.06 -18.08
N ILE A 129 -10.19 16.26 -17.66
CA ILE A 129 -9.44 15.40 -18.59
C ILE A 129 -10.38 14.30 -19.08
N LYS A 130 -10.69 14.33 -20.38
CA LYS A 130 -11.45 13.27 -21.05
C LYS A 130 -10.57 12.05 -21.32
N THR A 131 -9.34 12.28 -21.78
CA THR A 131 -8.35 11.25 -22.11
C THR A 131 -6.99 11.88 -22.39
N ILE A 132 -5.93 11.07 -22.44
CA ILE A 132 -4.57 11.48 -22.81
C ILE A 132 -4.16 10.76 -24.11
N LYS A 133 -3.86 11.48 -25.18
CA LYS A 133 -3.38 10.92 -26.46
C LYS A 133 -1.88 11.13 -26.63
N HIS A 134 -1.30 10.50 -27.64
CA HIS A 134 0.12 10.68 -28.01
C HIS A 134 1.06 10.49 -26.82
N ILE A 135 0.97 9.31 -26.19
CA ILE A 135 1.80 8.97 -25.04
C ILE A 135 3.27 9.15 -25.39
N SER A 136 3.92 10.00 -24.60
CA SER A 136 5.26 10.51 -24.85
C SER A 136 6.24 10.16 -23.76
N SER A 137 5.80 9.76 -22.56
CA SER A 137 6.71 9.23 -21.54
C SER A 137 6.01 8.27 -20.61
N LEU A 138 6.79 7.39 -20.00
CA LEU A 138 6.35 6.39 -19.04
C LEU A 138 7.22 6.49 -17.77
N ASN A 139 6.60 6.28 -16.61
CA ASN A 139 7.26 6.12 -15.34
C ASN A 139 6.72 4.88 -14.64
N ILE A 140 7.50 3.80 -14.62
CA ILE A 140 7.16 2.57 -13.91
C ILE A 140 7.67 2.70 -12.49
N ARG A 141 6.75 2.78 -11.53
CA ARG A 141 7.05 2.85 -10.10
C ARG A 141 6.87 1.47 -9.49
N ILE A 142 7.98 0.90 -9.02
CA ILE A 142 8.02 -0.46 -8.47
C ILE A 142 7.49 -0.41 -7.04
N ALA A 143 6.35 -1.04 -6.83
CA ALA A 143 5.78 -1.21 -5.50
C ALA A 143 6.64 -2.17 -4.68
N ARG A 144 6.73 -1.89 -3.38
CA ARG A 144 7.44 -2.73 -2.41
C ARG A 144 6.60 -2.85 -1.17
N GLU A 145 6.53 -4.07 -0.66
CA GLU A 145 5.89 -4.33 0.60
C GLU A 145 6.88 -4.22 1.76
N ILE A 146 6.48 -3.48 2.79
CA ILE A 146 7.15 -3.51 4.08
C ILE A 146 6.37 -4.49 4.95
N ILE A 147 7.05 -5.57 5.35
CA ILE A 147 6.50 -6.68 6.13
C ILE A 147 7.06 -6.61 7.56
N GLY A 148 6.24 -6.96 8.55
CA GLY A 148 6.63 -6.99 9.97
C GLY A 148 6.45 -5.65 10.68
N THR A 149 5.83 -4.65 10.05
CA THR A 149 5.51 -3.36 10.70
C THR A 149 4.52 -3.55 11.85
N ALA A 150 3.66 -4.57 11.77
CA ALA A 150 2.70 -4.91 12.82
C ALA A 150 3.33 -5.65 14.02
N ASP A 151 4.58 -6.11 13.91
CA ASP A 151 5.18 -7.01 14.89
C ASP A 151 5.20 -6.48 16.32
N ARG A 152 5.34 -5.16 16.44
CA ARG A 152 5.44 -4.45 17.72
C ARG A 152 4.09 -4.09 18.32
N VAL A 153 3.05 -3.97 17.50
CA VAL A 153 1.71 -3.60 17.99
C VAL A 153 0.88 -4.83 18.31
N LEU A 154 1.13 -5.96 17.63
CA LEU A 154 0.39 -7.21 17.81
C LEU A 154 0.22 -7.65 19.26
N PRO A 155 1.27 -7.64 20.12
CA PRO A 155 1.13 -8.04 21.53
C PRO A 155 0.17 -7.17 22.34
N PHE A 156 -0.08 -5.93 21.90
CA PHE A 156 -0.90 -4.96 22.63
C PHE A 156 -2.36 -4.95 22.18
N ILE A 157 -2.67 -5.54 21.03
CA ILE A 157 -4.03 -5.64 20.48
C ILE A 157 -4.68 -6.99 20.72
N ILE A 158 -4.01 -7.85 21.50
CA ILE A 158 -4.51 -9.15 21.94
C ILE A 158 -4.57 -9.11 23.46
N ASP A 159 -5.71 -9.48 24.04
CA ASP A 159 -5.88 -9.65 25.48
C ASP A 159 -6.53 -11.00 25.76
N SER A 160 -5.86 -11.81 26.59
CA SER A 160 -6.37 -13.11 27.03
C SER A 160 -6.82 -14.03 25.89
N GLY A 161 -6.08 -14.01 24.77
CA GLY A 161 -6.35 -14.80 23.56
C GLY A 161 -7.47 -14.25 22.67
N LYS A 162 -8.03 -13.08 23.00
CA LYS A 162 -9.02 -12.38 22.17
C LYS A 162 -8.40 -11.17 21.51
N LEU A 163 -8.75 -10.95 20.25
CA LEU A 163 -8.38 -9.73 19.54
C LEU A 163 -9.25 -8.57 20.03
N LEU A 164 -8.65 -7.39 20.13
CA LEU A 164 -9.28 -6.17 20.60
C LEU A 164 -9.71 -5.28 19.42
N ASN A 165 -10.70 -4.42 19.63
CA ASN A 165 -11.06 -3.39 18.65
C ASN A 165 -10.00 -2.29 18.64
N VAL A 166 -9.45 -1.99 17.47
CA VAL A 166 -8.29 -1.11 17.31
C VAL A 166 -8.62 0.08 16.42
N LEU A 167 -8.28 1.29 16.91
CA LEU A 167 -8.26 2.50 16.10
C LEU A 167 -6.81 2.99 15.95
N ILE A 168 -6.32 3.04 14.71
CA ILE A 168 -4.99 3.56 14.38
C ILE A 168 -5.12 5.05 14.04
N ILE A 169 -4.46 5.89 14.83
CA ILE A 169 -4.43 7.34 14.68
C ILE A 169 -3.11 7.71 14.01
N SER A 170 -3.16 8.38 12.87
CA SER A 170 -1.94 8.70 12.12
C SER A 170 -2.09 9.98 11.31
N PRO A 171 -1.08 10.85 11.26
CA PRO A 171 -1.03 11.89 10.26
C PRO A 171 -0.90 11.28 8.85
N PRO A 172 -1.22 12.06 7.79
CA PRO A 172 -0.96 11.64 6.42
C PRO A 172 0.50 11.22 6.23
N LYS A 173 0.72 10.17 5.42
CA LYS A 173 2.05 9.63 5.07
C LYS A 173 2.89 9.05 6.22
N ALA A 174 2.33 8.83 7.40
CA ALA A 174 3.05 8.23 8.54
C ALA A 174 2.94 6.69 8.62
N GLY A 175 2.59 6.01 7.53
CA GLY A 175 2.66 4.53 7.44
C GLY A 175 1.42 3.77 7.88
N LYS A 176 0.27 4.43 8.11
CA LYS A 176 -0.99 3.80 8.54
C LYS A 176 -1.47 2.65 7.65
N THR A 177 -1.41 2.83 6.33
CA THR A 177 -1.84 1.83 5.35
C THR A 177 -0.93 0.62 5.41
N THR A 178 0.39 0.84 5.52
CA THR A 178 1.39 -0.22 5.70
C THR A 178 1.16 -1.02 6.99
N LEU A 179 0.87 -0.34 8.10
CA LEU A 179 0.59 -1.02 9.37
C LEU A 179 -0.72 -1.82 9.30
N LEU A 180 -1.80 -1.21 8.81
CA LEU A 180 -3.10 -1.88 8.69
C LEU A 180 -2.99 -3.12 7.80
N ARG A 181 -2.32 -3.00 6.65
CA ARG A 181 -2.08 -4.11 5.73
C ARG A 181 -1.30 -5.25 6.39
N ASP A 182 -0.22 -4.93 7.09
CA ASP A 182 0.58 -5.96 7.76
C ASP A 182 -0.16 -6.60 8.95
N LEU A 183 -1.00 -5.85 9.65
CA LEU A 183 -1.92 -6.40 10.66
C LEU A 183 -2.88 -7.41 10.04
N VAL A 184 -3.54 -7.04 8.93
CA VAL A 184 -4.45 -7.91 8.18
C VAL A 184 -3.70 -9.18 7.73
N ARG A 185 -2.54 -9.03 7.09
CA ARG A 185 -1.70 -10.13 6.63
C ARG A 185 -1.32 -11.12 7.73
N GLN A 186 -0.87 -10.61 8.88
CA GLN A 186 -0.42 -11.43 10.00
C GLN A 186 -1.60 -12.11 10.72
N LEU A 187 -2.69 -11.40 10.99
CA LEU A 187 -3.86 -11.96 11.68
C LEU A 187 -4.60 -12.99 10.82
N SER A 188 -4.67 -12.75 9.51
CA SER A 188 -5.26 -13.67 8.52
C SER A 188 -4.47 -14.98 8.43
N SER A 189 -3.14 -14.87 8.42
CA SER A 189 -2.24 -16.03 8.38
C SER A 189 -2.06 -16.73 9.72
N GLY A 190 -2.33 -16.04 10.83
CA GLY A 190 -2.05 -16.50 12.18
C GLY A 190 -0.68 -16.03 12.68
N VAL A 191 -0.55 -15.95 14.00
CA VAL A 191 0.66 -15.48 14.69
C VAL A 191 1.03 -16.49 15.78
N ASP A 192 1.79 -17.53 15.39
CA ASP A 192 2.17 -18.65 16.26
C ASP A 192 2.85 -18.19 17.56
N ARG A 193 3.73 -17.18 17.47
CA ARG A 193 4.44 -16.62 18.63
C ARG A 193 3.52 -15.99 19.68
N LEU A 194 2.28 -15.66 19.31
CA LEU A 194 1.24 -15.14 20.19
C LEU A 194 0.10 -16.15 20.42
N GLY A 195 0.23 -17.38 19.91
CA GLY A 195 -0.79 -18.42 20.01
C GLY A 195 -2.07 -18.10 19.23
N ILE A 196 -2.01 -17.17 18.27
CA ILE A 196 -3.16 -16.76 17.46
C ILE A 196 -3.23 -17.62 16.22
N LYS A 197 -4.35 -18.34 16.05
CA LYS A 197 -4.66 -19.04 14.80
C LYS A 197 -5.07 -18.02 13.73
N GLY A 198 -4.93 -18.39 12.45
CA GLY A 198 -5.41 -17.54 11.36
C GLY A 198 -6.92 -17.28 11.47
N LEU A 199 -7.30 -16.01 11.32
CA LEU A 199 -8.67 -15.50 11.45
C LEU A 199 -9.22 -15.10 10.07
N ASN A 200 -10.52 -15.23 9.87
CA ASN A 200 -11.16 -14.75 8.65
C ASN A 200 -11.31 -13.23 8.70
N ILE A 201 -10.74 -12.53 7.72
CA ILE A 201 -10.74 -11.07 7.66
C ILE A 201 -11.55 -10.59 6.47
N GLY A 202 -12.53 -9.73 6.72
CA GLY A 202 -13.14 -8.91 5.70
C GLY A 202 -12.41 -7.57 5.57
N LEU A 203 -11.68 -7.35 4.48
CA LEU A 203 -10.97 -6.12 4.19
C LEU A 203 -11.81 -5.22 3.27
N ILE A 204 -12.09 -3.99 3.71
CA ILE A 204 -12.75 -2.97 2.88
C ILE A 204 -11.74 -1.91 2.52
N ASP A 205 -11.42 -1.82 1.23
CA ASP A 205 -10.39 -0.94 0.68
C ASP A 205 -11.03 0.09 -0.25
N GLU A 206 -11.59 1.17 0.31
CA GLU A 206 -12.38 2.18 -0.44
C GLU A 206 -11.54 2.87 -1.53
N ARG A 207 -10.22 3.00 -1.32
CA ARG A 207 -9.30 3.69 -2.24
C ARG A 207 -8.36 2.76 -3.01
N SER A 208 -8.52 1.44 -2.88
CA SER A 208 -7.63 0.46 -3.50
C SER A 208 -6.15 0.67 -3.13
N GLU A 209 -5.86 1.04 -1.88
CA GLU A 209 -4.51 1.34 -1.39
C GLU A 209 -3.91 0.22 -0.51
N ILE A 210 -4.74 -0.60 0.12
CA ILE A 210 -4.31 -1.65 1.06
C ILE A 210 -3.96 -2.91 0.28
N ALA A 211 -4.92 -3.46 -0.48
CA ALA A 211 -4.72 -4.68 -1.26
C ALA A 211 -4.15 -4.37 -2.65
N CYS A 212 -4.35 -3.14 -3.15
CA CYS A 212 -4.01 -2.73 -4.50
C CYS A 212 -4.56 -3.70 -5.55
N CYS A 213 -5.83 -4.11 -5.44
CA CYS A 213 -6.39 -5.16 -6.28
C CYS A 213 -6.25 -4.82 -7.78
N TYR A 214 -5.91 -5.84 -8.56
CA TYR A 214 -5.91 -5.81 -10.01
C TYR A 214 -6.79 -6.94 -10.51
N GLU A 215 -7.84 -6.62 -11.26
CA GLU A 215 -8.86 -7.58 -11.73
C GLU A 215 -9.44 -8.47 -10.61
N GLY A 216 -9.65 -7.88 -9.43
CA GLY A 216 -10.18 -8.59 -8.25
C GLY A 216 -9.16 -9.46 -7.50
N ILE A 217 -7.90 -9.49 -7.95
CA ILE A 217 -6.82 -10.21 -7.29
C ILE A 217 -5.98 -9.22 -6.47
N PRO A 218 -5.79 -9.43 -5.16
CA PRO A 218 -4.90 -8.58 -4.36
C PRO A 218 -3.48 -8.65 -4.91
N GLN A 219 -2.83 -7.49 -5.03
CA GLN A 219 -1.44 -7.42 -5.46
C GLN A 219 -0.46 -7.30 -4.30
N ASN A 220 -0.92 -6.80 -3.15
CA ASN A 220 -0.17 -6.91 -1.92
C ASN A 220 -0.58 -8.16 -1.12
N ASP A 221 0.35 -8.73 -0.37
CA ASP A 221 0.05 -9.79 0.60
C ASP A 221 -0.83 -9.23 1.73
N VAL A 222 -2.08 -9.67 1.73
CA VAL A 222 -3.09 -9.38 2.75
C VAL A 222 -3.45 -10.65 3.54
N GLY A 223 -2.68 -11.73 3.40
CA GLY A 223 -2.86 -12.98 4.12
C GLY A 223 -3.87 -13.95 3.50
N ILE A 224 -3.79 -15.21 3.94
CA ILE A 224 -4.41 -16.37 3.28
C ILE A 224 -5.94 -16.54 3.51
N ARG A 225 -6.52 -15.79 4.45
CA ARG A 225 -7.94 -15.85 4.88
C ARG A 225 -8.63 -14.49 4.78
N THR A 226 -8.25 -13.69 3.79
CA THR A 226 -8.74 -12.33 3.63
C THR A 226 -9.66 -12.22 2.42
N ASP A 227 -10.90 -11.84 2.67
CA ASP A 227 -11.89 -11.49 1.67
C ASP A 227 -11.90 -9.97 1.46
N ILE A 228 -11.90 -9.51 0.21
CA ILE A 228 -11.64 -8.10 -0.10
C ILE A 228 -12.84 -7.48 -0.83
N LEU A 229 -13.29 -6.33 -0.34
CA LEU A 229 -14.18 -5.41 -1.03
C LEU A 229 -13.39 -4.18 -1.47
N ASP A 230 -12.92 -4.22 -2.72
CA ASP A 230 -12.13 -3.16 -3.33
C ASP A 230 -13.04 -2.06 -3.92
N GLY A 231 -12.67 -0.78 -3.72
CA GLY A 231 -13.44 0.38 -4.17
C GLY A 231 -14.81 0.53 -3.49
N CYS A 232 -15.06 -0.19 -2.40
CA CYS A 232 -16.37 -0.23 -1.75
C CYS A 232 -16.49 0.83 -0.64
N PRO A 233 -17.58 1.63 -0.60
CA PRO A 233 -17.83 2.53 0.52
C PRO A 233 -17.93 1.79 1.85
N LYS A 234 -17.16 2.21 2.86
CA LYS A 234 -17.01 1.54 4.16
C LYS A 234 -18.29 1.04 4.80
N ALA A 235 -19.25 1.93 5.05
CA ALA A 235 -20.50 1.55 5.70
C ALA A 235 -21.25 0.44 4.96
N LYS A 236 -21.28 0.47 3.62
CA LYS A 236 -21.90 -0.58 2.79
C LYS A 236 -21.08 -1.87 2.82
N GLY A 237 -19.76 -1.74 2.74
CA GLY A 237 -18.84 -2.89 2.79
C GLY A 237 -18.96 -3.65 4.11
N ILE A 238 -19.02 -2.95 5.24
CA ILE A 238 -19.19 -3.55 6.56
C ILE A 238 -20.48 -4.38 6.59
N MET A 239 -21.60 -3.78 6.18
CA MET A 239 -22.89 -4.46 6.17
C MET A 239 -22.93 -5.67 5.22
N LEU A 240 -22.24 -5.59 4.09
CA LEU A 240 -22.14 -6.70 3.15
C LEU A 240 -21.37 -7.87 3.77
N LEU A 241 -20.17 -7.60 4.30
CA LEU A 241 -19.30 -8.62 4.91
C LEU A 241 -19.97 -9.31 6.09
N LEU A 242 -20.65 -8.56 6.96
CA LEU A 242 -21.41 -9.12 8.09
C LEU A 242 -22.49 -10.13 7.64
N ARG A 243 -23.10 -9.89 6.47
CA ARG A 243 -24.18 -10.73 5.96
C ARG A 243 -23.70 -11.94 5.16
N SER A 244 -22.53 -11.86 4.52
CA SER A 244 -22.14 -12.83 3.50
C SER A 244 -20.85 -13.60 3.80
N MET A 245 -19.93 -13.06 4.60
CA MET A 245 -18.58 -13.64 4.76
C MET A 245 -18.30 -14.19 6.17
N SER A 246 -19.18 -13.93 7.14
CA SER A 246 -18.99 -14.33 8.56
C SER A 246 -17.56 -14.03 9.08
N PRO A 247 -17.07 -12.79 8.96
CA PRO A 247 -15.70 -12.45 9.31
C PRO A 247 -15.48 -12.48 10.83
N ASP A 248 -14.29 -12.90 11.27
CA ASP A 248 -13.84 -12.70 12.65
C ASP A 248 -13.44 -11.23 12.87
N ILE A 249 -12.87 -10.62 11.82
CA ILE A 249 -12.35 -9.25 11.82
C ILE A 249 -12.86 -8.52 10.58
N ILE A 250 -13.31 -7.28 10.74
CA ILE A 250 -13.44 -6.34 9.64
C ILE A 250 -12.35 -5.27 9.76
N ALA A 251 -11.53 -5.17 8.72
CA ALA A 251 -10.47 -4.20 8.59
C ALA A 251 -10.83 -3.16 7.53
N THR A 252 -10.64 -1.88 7.80
CA THR A 252 -10.91 -0.84 6.81
C THR A 252 -10.07 0.41 6.99
N ASP A 253 -9.91 1.16 5.91
CA ASP A 253 -9.20 2.44 5.89
C ASP A 253 -9.95 3.56 6.64
N GLU A 254 -9.47 4.79 6.48
CA GLU A 254 -9.85 6.01 7.22
C GLU A 254 -11.35 6.20 7.48
N ILE A 255 -11.80 6.06 8.73
CA ILE A 255 -13.18 6.39 9.14
C ILE A 255 -13.38 7.89 9.32
N GLY A 256 -14.57 8.39 8.96
CA GLY A 256 -14.85 9.82 9.11
C GLY A 256 -16.30 10.25 8.92
N ARG A 257 -17.16 9.40 8.35
CA ARG A 257 -18.57 9.72 8.08
C ARG A 257 -19.46 9.18 9.21
N ASN A 258 -20.63 9.80 9.41
CA ASN A 258 -21.57 9.31 10.43
C ASN A 258 -22.11 7.91 10.09
N GLU A 259 -22.22 7.56 8.81
CA GLU A 259 -22.65 6.23 8.38
C GLU A 259 -21.63 5.14 8.76
N ASP A 260 -20.33 5.47 8.72
CA ASP A 260 -19.27 4.55 9.17
C ASP A 260 -19.45 4.20 10.66
N VAL A 261 -19.85 5.18 11.48
CA VAL A 261 -20.08 4.99 12.92
C VAL A 261 -21.17 3.97 13.17
N THR A 262 -22.32 4.12 12.51
CA THR A 262 -23.43 3.19 12.66
C THR A 262 -23.04 1.78 12.21
N ALA A 263 -22.35 1.65 11.08
CA ALA A 263 -21.94 0.36 10.57
C ALA A 263 -20.93 -0.35 11.49
N ILE A 264 -19.96 0.39 12.05
CA ILE A 264 -18.99 -0.13 13.03
C ILE A 264 -19.70 -0.64 14.29
N GLU A 265 -20.70 0.10 14.78
CA GLU A 265 -21.48 -0.32 15.94
C GLU A 265 -22.25 -1.62 15.68
N GLU A 266 -22.87 -1.74 14.51
CA GLU A 266 -23.56 -2.98 14.12
C GLU A 266 -22.58 -4.17 14.04
N ALA A 267 -21.39 -3.97 13.49
CA ALA A 267 -20.37 -5.01 13.43
C ALA A 267 -19.88 -5.47 14.81
N ILE A 268 -19.59 -4.52 15.71
CA ILE A 268 -19.14 -4.83 17.07
C ILE A 268 -20.26 -5.55 17.84
N ASN A 269 -21.51 -5.12 17.70
CA ASN A 269 -22.66 -5.79 18.32
C ASN A 269 -22.88 -7.21 17.78
N ALA A 270 -22.51 -7.47 16.53
CA ALA A 270 -22.51 -8.81 15.94
C ALA A 270 -21.33 -9.69 16.40
N GLY A 271 -20.44 -9.16 17.26
CA GLY A 271 -19.29 -9.88 17.79
C GLY A 271 -18.06 -9.87 16.88
N VAL A 272 -18.05 -9.02 15.86
CA VAL A 272 -16.92 -8.89 14.92
C VAL A 272 -15.93 -7.85 15.43
N THR A 273 -14.64 -8.17 15.36
CA THR A 273 -13.58 -7.23 15.77
C THR A 273 -13.32 -6.21 14.67
N ILE A 274 -13.17 -4.93 15.03
CA ILE A 274 -12.87 -3.86 14.08
C ILE A 274 -11.43 -3.39 14.21
N ILE A 275 -10.73 -3.31 13.08
CA ILE A 275 -9.45 -2.61 12.95
C ILE A 275 -9.61 -1.52 11.90
N THR A 276 -9.43 -0.26 12.29
CA THR A 276 -9.54 0.85 11.32
C THR A 276 -8.58 1.97 11.61
N THR A 277 -8.52 2.95 10.72
CA THR A 277 -7.63 4.10 10.83
C THR A 277 -8.41 5.40 10.88
N VAL A 278 -7.79 6.44 11.43
CA VAL A 278 -8.29 7.81 11.35
C VAL A 278 -7.12 8.76 11.17
N HIS A 279 -7.32 9.80 10.37
CA HIS A 279 -6.35 10.88 10.31
C HIS A 279 -6.34 11.67 11.60
N GLY A 280 -5.19 11.81 12.25
CA GLY A 280 -5.04 12.63 13.44
C GLY A 280 -3.61 12.67 13.90
N LEU A 281 -3.23 13.75 14.59
CA LEU A 281 -1.88 13.87 15.17
C LEU A 281 -1.74 13.03 16.44
N ASP A 282 -2.79 13.04 17.27
CA ASP A 282 -2.84 12.35 18.55
C ASP A 282 -4.30 12.09 18.96
N PHE A 283 -4.49 11.54 20.16
CA PHE A 283 -5.81 11.23 20.70
C PHE A 283 -6.66 12.48 20.94
N ASP A 284 -6.06 13.59 21.36
CA ASP A 284 -6.79 14.83 21.67
C ASP A 284 -7.26 15.55 20.40
N ASP A 285 -6.50 15.46 19.31
CA ASP A 285 -6.89 15.95 17.99
C ASP A 285 -8.15 15.25 17.49
N ILE A 286 -8.16 13.91 17.49
CA ILE A 286 -9.31 13.17 16.98
C ILE A 286 -10.55 13.32 17.88
N ARG A 287 -10.37 13.53 19.19
CA ARG A 287 -11.47 13.72 20.14
C ARG A 287 -12.25 15.02 19.90
N LYS A 288 -11.65 16.01 19.25
CA LYS A 288 -12.33 17.25 18.86
C LYS A 288 -13.29 17.06 17.69
N ARG A 289 -13.15 15.98 16.92
CA ARG A 289 -13.95 15.73 15.72
C ARG A 289 -15.29 15.10 16.10
N PRO A 290 -16.44 15.71 15.76
CA PRO A 290 -17.75 15.25 16.24
C PRO A 290 -18.04 13.77 15.97
N THR A 291 -17.73 13.28 14.76
CA THR A 291 -17.98 11.89 14.37
C THR A 291 -17.14 10.91 15.20
N ILE A 292 -15.84 11.18 15.32
CA ILE A 292 -14.91 10.30 16.05
C ILE A 292 -15.14 10.36 17.55
N ARG A 293 -15.48 11.55 18.08
CA ARG A 293 -15.85 11.73 19.48
C ARG A 293 -17.02 10.83 19.88
N LYS A 294 -18.01 10.60 19.00
CA LYS A 294 -19.11 9.67 19.27
C LYS A 294 -18.61 8.24 19.50
N LEU A 295 -17.70 7.76 18.64
CA LEU A 295 -17.09 6.43 18.74
C LEU A 295 -16.32 6.27 20.06
N ILE A 296 -15.47 7.26 20.38
CA ILE A 296 -14.67 7.28 21.61
C ILE A 296 -15.58 7.27 22.84
N ASN A 297 -16.59 8.15 22.88
CA ASN A 297 -17.50 8.25 24.02
C ASN A 297 -18.35 6.99 24.23
N ARG A 298 -18.65 6.25 23.17
CA ARG A 298 -19.36 4.96 23.23
C ARG A 298 -18.45 3.80 23.62
N GLY A 299 -17.13 4.01 23.69
CA GLY A 299 -16.16 3.00 24.11
C GLY A 299 -16.05 1.84 23.13
N LEU A 300 -16.23 2.08 21.83
CA LEU A 300 -16.24 1.02 20.80
C LEU A 300 -14.85 0.44 20.50
N PHE A 301 -13.80 1.18 20.83
CA PHE A 301 -12.42 0.73 20.63
C PHE A 301 -11.77 0.45 21.99
N ASP A 302 -10.98 -0.61 22.03
CA ASP A 302 -10.24 -1.08 23.21
C ASP A 302 -8.80 -0.54 23.23
N ARG A 303 -8.24 -0.28 22.04
CA ARG A 303 -6.87 0.19 21.84
C ARG A 303 -6.81 1.33 20.83
N TYR A 304 -6.01 2.34 21.15
CA TYR A 304 -5.63 3.41 20.23
C TYR A 304 -4.14 3.31 19.93
N ILE A 305 -3.76 3.10 18.68
CA ILE A 305 -2.36 3.09 18.24
C ILE A 305 -2.07 4.44 17.61
N ILE A 306 -1.12 5.20 18.16
CA ILE A 306 -0.73 6.50 17.60
C ILE A 306 0.55 6.31 16.80
N LEU A 307 0.47 6.60 15.51
CA LEU A 307 1.61 6.63 14.60
C LEU A 307 2.09 8.05 14.36
N GLY A 308 3.39 8.16 14.15
CA GLY A 308 4.04 9.41 13.83
C GLY A 308 5.29 9.19 13.00
N THR A 309 6.17 10.18 13.09
CA THR A 309 7.41 10.25 12.30
C THR A 309 8.63 10.56 13.16
N SER A 310 8.49 10.51 14.50
CA SER A 310 9.55 10.95 15.43
C SER A 310 10.87 10.19 15.21
N SER A 311 10.78 8.89 14.90
CA SER A 311 11.92 8.02 14.59
C SER A 311 11.90 7.53 13.14
N GLY A 312 11.19 8.23 12.25
CA GLY A 312 10.92 7.83 10.86
C GLY A 312 9.48 7.38 10.63
N VAL A 313 9.12 7.17 9.37
CA VAL A 313 7.75 6.78 8.96
C VAL A 313 7.35 5.46 9.65
N GLY A 314 6.13 5.41 10.19
CA GLY A 314 5.61 4.22 10.89
C GLY A 314 6.03 4.11 12.35
N SER A 315 6.63 5.15 12.94
CA SER A 315 6.97 5.18 14.36
C SER A 315 5.72 5.06 15.21
N VAL A 316 5.71 4.13 16.17
CA VAL A 316 4.63 4.00 17.15
C VAL A 316 4.92 4.94 18.32
N GLU A 317 4.18 6.03 18.41
CA GLU A 317 4.38 7.09 19.39
C GLU A 317 3.72 6.76 20.74
N ALA A 318 2.57 6.06 20.69
CA ALA A 318 1.85 5.59 21.87
C ALA A 318 0.91 4.42 21.52
N ILE A 319 0.63 3.59 22.52
CA ILE A 319 -0.47 2.62 22.47
C ILE A 319 -1.32 2.85 23.72
N LEU A 320 -2.51 3.41 23.56
CA LEU A 320 -3.37 3.76 24.69
C LEU A 320 -4.44 2.68 24.92
N GLU A 321 -4.59 2.27 26.17
CA GLU A 321 -5.77 1.51 26.60
C GLU A 321 -6.99 2.43 26.70
N SER A 322 -8.13 2.02 26.15
CA SER A 322 -9.32 2.87 26.07
C SER A 322 -9.89 3.34 27.42
N LYS A 323 -9.89 2.47 28.44
CA LYS A 323 -10.51 2.77 29.75
C LYS A 323 -9.69 3.75 30.57
N SER A 324 -8.38 3.57 30.63
CA SER A 324 -7.48 4.35 31.48
C SER A 324 -6.73 5.45 30.72
N LEU A 325 -6.70 5.38 29.39
CA LEU A 325 -5.80 6.12 28.51
C LEU A 325 -4.32 5.97 28.90
N LYS A 326 -3.98 4.91 29.64
CA LYS A 326 -2.60 4.58 29.99
C LYS A 326 -1.85 4.21 28.71
N ASN A 327 -0.70 4.82 28.51
CA ASN A 327 0.22 4.41 27.47
C ASN A 327 0.90 3.08 27.88
N LEU A 328 0.77 2.07 27.03
CA LEU A 328 1.27 0.72 27.24
C LEU A 328 2.72 0.55 26.77
N ILE A 329 3.26 1.54 26.06
CA ILE A 329 4.68 1.62 25.74
C ILE A 329 5.34 2.71 26.60
N GLU A 330 6.40 2.37 27.33
CA GLU A 330 7.11 3.34 28.18
C GLU A 330 7.94 4.31 27.33
N LYS A 331 7.93 5.60 27.68
CA LYS A 331 8.91 6.58 27.16
C LYS A 331 10.24 6.37 27.89
N GLY A 332 11.04 5.42 27.44
CA GLY A 332 12.40 5.19 27.95
C GLY A 332 13.03 3.93 27.37
N SER A 333 14.20 4.09 26.75
CA SER A 333 15.09 3.05 26.19
C SER A 333 14.50 2.15 25.09
N ASP A 334 14.31 2.71 23.90
CA ASP A 334 15.26 2.52 22.80
C ASP A 334 14.82 3.42 21.64
N GLU A 335 15.76 3.87 20.83
CA GLU A 335 15.49 4.52 19.55
C GLU A 335 14.96 3.44 18.58
N ILE A 336 13.66 3.17 18.59
CA ILE A 336 13.11 2.01 17.87
C ILE A 336 12.40 2.43 16.58
N LYS A 337 13.15 2.55 15.48
CA LYS A 337 12.63 2.71 14.11
C LYS A 337 11.76 1.52 13.70
N CYS A 338 10.58 1.76 13.13
CA CYS A 338 9.92 0.74 12.30
C CYS A 338 10.72 0.69 10.98
N GLY A 339 11.20 -0.51 10.65
CA GLY A 339 12.19 -0.73 9.59
C GLY A 339 11.68 -0.60 8.18
#